data_AF-A0A2D4P5C4-F1
#
_entry.id   AF-A0A2D4P5C4-F1
#
_cell.length_a   1.000
_cell.length_b   1.000
_cell.length_c   1.000
_cell.angle_alpha   90.00
_cell.angle_beta   90.00
_cell.angle_gamma   90.00
#
_symmetry.space_group_name_H-M   'P 1'
#
loop_
_entity.id
_entity.type
_entity.pdbx_description
1 polymer ?
#
loop_
_entity_poly.entity_id
_entity_poly.type
_entity_poly.pdbx_seq_one_letter_code
_entity_poly.pdbx_strand_id
1 'polypeptide(L)'
;MLTGTLPFTVEPFSLRALYQKMIDKEMNPYPTQLSTAAVNFLKILLEPDPTKRPNIQQALANRWLSENGKALNNVTYPNRIHLQDISQSVLLYMTEKLGYKNSDVINTILSNRACHMLAIYVLLNKKLERFTAGIKKTEASDNMCSNQLC
;
A
#
# COMPACT_ATOMS: atom_id res chain seq x y z
N MET A 1 8.31 9.73 12.16
CA MET A 1 7.07 9.73 12.98
C MET A 1 7.37 9.61 14.47
N LEU A 2 8.08 8.56 14.93
CA LEU A 2 8.28 8.28 16.37
C LEU A 2 8.98 9.39 17.18
N THR A 3 9.90 10.13 16.56
CA THR A 3 10.73 11.16 17.24
C THR A 3 10.36 12.58 16.83
N GLY A 4 9.50 12.77 15.82
CA GLY A 4 9.19 14.09 15.25
C GLY A 4 10.33 14.78 14.48
N THR A 5 11.56 14.25 14.53
CA THR A 5 12.78 14.82 13.92
C THR A 5 13.54 13.78 13.10
N LEU A 6 14.50 14.24 12.28
CA LEU A 6 15.38 13.35 11.53
C LEU A 6 16.39 12.66 12.46
N PRO A 7 16.71 11.37 12.22
CA PRO A 7 17.64 10.61 13.06
C PRO A 7 19.09 11.11 12.99
N PHE A 8 19.46 11.79 11.90
CA PHE A 8 20.79 12.39 11.74
C PHE A 8 20.63 13.83 11.28
N THR A 9 21.23 14.76 12.03
CA THR A 9 21.37 16.17 11.65
C THR A 9 22.75 16.66 12.08
N VAL A 10 23.22 17.73 11.43
CA VAL A 10 24.47 18.44 11.74
C VAL A 10 24.24 19.94 11.60
N GLU A 11 24.83 20.72 12.51
CA GLU A 11 24.76 22.17 12.49
C GLU A 11 26.16 22.75 12.79
N PRO A 12 26.71 23.64 11.93
CA PRO A 12 26.18 24.04 10.62
C PRO A 12 26.11 22.87 9.63
N PHE A 13 25.23 22.97 8.62
CA PHE A 13 25.03 21.88 7.68
C PHE A 13 26.31 21.56 6.90
N SER A 14 26.68 20.28 6.91
CA SER A 14 27.79 19.73 6.11
C SER A 14 27.46 18.32 5.67
N LEU A 15 27.38 18.09 4.36
CA LEU A 15 27.06 16.77 3.81
C LEU A 15 28.06 15.71 4.24
N ARG A 16 29.35 16.06 4.31
CA ARG A 16 30.41 15.16 4.75
C ARG A 16 30.27 14.78 6.22
N ALA A 17 30.00 15.75 7.09
CA ALA A 17 29.79 15.49 8.53
C ALA A 17 28.52 14.67 8.75
N LEU A 18 27.45 14.95 8.00
CA LEU A 18 26.21 14.19 8.06
C LEU A 18 26.44 12.73 7.65
N TYR A 19 27.11 12.50 6.51
CA TYR A 19 27.46 11.16 6.05
C TYR A 19 28.30 10.42 7.08
N GLN A 20 29.32 11.08 7.66
CA GLN A 20 30.16 10.46 8.69
C GLN A 20 29.34 10.04 9.91
N LYS A 21 28.45 10.90 10.43
CA LYS A 21 27.53 10.53 11.53
C LYS A 21 26.64 9.33 11.18
N MET A 22 26.19 9.22 9.92
CA MET A 22 25.39 8.07 9.47
C MET A 22 26.23 6.79 9.49
N ILE A 23 27.47 6.83 9.00
CA ILE A 23 28.39 5.69 9.00
C ILE A 23 28.76 5.27 10.44
N ASP A 24 29.00 6.25 11.31
CA ASP A 24 29.38 6.03 12.71
C ASP A 24 28.18 5.66 13.61
N LYS A 25 26.96 5.64 13.05
CA LYS A 25 25.70 5.34 13.75
C LYS A 25 25.40 6.34 14.88
N GLU A 26 25.93 7.55 14.79
CA GLU A 26 25.73 8.65 15.74
C GLU A 26 24.38 9.35 15.51
N MET A 27 23.31 8.63 15.84
CA MET A 27 21.96 9.18 15.80
C MET A 27 21.76 10.28 16.85
N ASN A 28 20.87 11.21 16.53
CA ASN A 28 20.36 12.17 17.49
C ASN A 28 19.70 11.44 18.69
N PRO A 29 19.74 12.04 19.89
CA PRO A 29 19.20 11.41 21.09
C PRO A 29 17.74 10.95 20.92
N TYR A 30 17.44 9.74 21.38
CA TYR A 30 16.07 9.23 21.38
C TYR A 30 15.24 9.89 22.50
N PRO A 31 13.95 10.18 22.27
CA PRO A 31 13.03 10.54 23.34
C PRO A 31 12.94 9.43 24.39
N THR A 32 12.86 9.79 25.67
CA THR A 32 12.77 8.85 26.80
C THR A 32 11.50 7.98 26.78
N GLN A 33 10.47 8.42 26.05
CA GLN A 33 9.20 7.72 25.85
C GLN A 33 9.35 6.42 25.02
N LEU A 34 10.44 6.29 24.25
CA LEU A 34 10.56 5.27 23.24
C LEU A 34 11.02 3.94 23.85
N SER A 35 10.29 2.85 23.58
CA SER A 35 10.65 1.54 24.12
C SER A 35 11.97 1.04 23.55
N THR A 36 12.71 0.28 24.36
CA THR A 36 14.00 -0.32 23.97
C THR A 36 13.87 -1.18 22.71
N ALA A 37 12.75 -1.90 22.56
CA ALA A 37 12.46 -2.71 21.38
C ALA A 37 12.35 -1.84 20.11
N ALA A 38 11.71 -0.68 20.19
CA ALA A 38 11.60 0.26 19.07
C ALA A 38 12.97 0.82 18.67
N VAL A 39 13.76 1.25 19.67
CA VAL A 39 15.12 1.76 19.45
C VAL A 39 16.01 0.72 18.78
N ASN A 40 15.95 -0.53 19.25
CA ASN A 40 16.71 -1.63 18.66
C ASN A 40 16.28 -1.90 17.22
N PHE A 41 14.97 -1.88 16.93
CA PHE A 41 14.48 -2.05 15.58
C PHE A 41 14.95 -0.92 14.64
N LEU A 42 14.91 0.34 15.08
CA LEU A 42 15.44 1.47 14.32
C LEU A 42 16.93 1.31 14.00
N LYS A 43 17.74 0.87 14.96
CA LYS A 43 19.18 0.60 14.75
C LYS A 43 19.43 -0.46 13.68
N ILE A 44 18.61 -1.51 13.65
CA ILE A 44 18.70 -2.55 12.63
C ILE A 44 18.35 -2.00 11.24
N LEU A 45 17.29 -1.19 11.12
CA LEU A 45 16.88 -0.61 9.84
C LEU A 45 17.87 0.45 9.32
N LEU A 46 18.46 1.23 10.23
CA LEU A 46 19.44 2.28 9.93
C LEU A 46 20.88 1.77 9.92
N GLU A 47 21.08 0.46 9.69
CA GLU A 47 22.40 -0.13 9.48
C GLU A 47 23.04 0.46 8.21
N PRO A 48 24.24 1.09 8.29
CA PRO A 48 24.89 1.73 7.15
C PRO A 48 25.29 0.74 6.06
N ASP A 49 25.77 -0.44 6.45
CA ASP A 49 26.18 -1.50 5.54
C ASP A 49 24.95 -2.18 4.91
N PRO A 50 24.74 -2.05 3.58
CA PRO A 50 23.57 -2.63 2.92
C PRO A 50 23.48 -4.15 3.04
N THR A 51 24.62 -4.84 3.21
CA THR A 51 24.66 -6.30 3.31
C THR A 51 24.22 -6.81 4.68
N LYS A 52 24.35 -5.97 5.71
CA LYS A 52 23.93 -6.25 7.09
C LYS A 52 22.50 -5.77 7.38
N ARG A 53 21.99 -4.85 6.56
CA ARG A 53 20.62 -4.33 6.68
C ARG A 53 19.62 -5.45 6.35
N PRO A 54 18.56 -5.63 7.16
CA PRO A 54 17.57 -6.66 6.86
C PRO A 54 16.84 -6.36 5.56
N ASN A 55 16.46 -7.42 4.85
CA ASN A 55 15.48 -7.31 3.78
C ASN A 55 14.07 -7.08 4.35
N ILE A 56 13.11 -6.76 3.48
CA ILE A 56 11.74 -6.43 3.90
C ILE A 56 11.05 -7.57 4.67
N GLN A 57 11.31 -8.83 4.32
CA GLN A 57 10.71 -9.99 5.01
C GLN A 57 11.25 -10.12 6.43
N GLN A 58 12.57 -9.94 6.60
CA GLN A 58 13.21 -9.93 7.91
C GLN A 58 12.75 -8.75 8.77
N ALA A 59 12.58 -7.57 8.17
CA ALA A 59 12.06 -6.40 8.86
C ALA A 59 10.61 -6.60 9.33
N LEU A 60 9.73 -7.11 8.47
CA LEU A 60 8.32 -7.40 8.80
C LEU A 60 8.15 -8.50 9.86
N ALA A 61 9.13 -9.41 9.97
CA ALA A 61 9.16 -10.44 11.01
C ALA A 61 9.63 -9.91 12.39
N ASN A 62 10.01 -8.63 12.50
CA ASN A 62 10.48 -8.08 13.76
C ASN A 62 9.35 -8.00 14.80
N ARG A 63 9.64 -8.47 16.01
CA ARG A 63 8.68 -8.53 17.13
C ARG A 63 8.06 -7.18 17.50
N TRP A 64 8.78 -6.09 17.24
CA TRP A 64 8.26 -4.74 17.49
C TRP A 64 7.13 -4.34 16.53
N LEU A 65 7.12 -4.88 15.30
CA LEU A 65 6.04 -4.66 14.33
C LEU A 65 4.89 -5.66 14.46
N SER A 66 5.18 -6.90 14.86
CA SER A 66 4.16 -7.92 15.05
C SER A 66 3.43 -7.71 16.39
N GLU A 67 2.43 -6.84 16.41
CA GLU A 67 1.55 -6.67 17.56
C GLU A 67 0.90 -8.03 17.91
N ASN A 68 1.17 -8.56 19.11
CA ASN A 68 0.71 -9.87 19.59
C ASN A 68 1.22 -11.10 18.83
N GLY A 69 2.34 -11.00 18.11
CA GLY A 69 3.01 -12.15 17.46
C GLY A 69 2.30 -12.69 16.21
N LYS A 70 1.25 -12.02 15.74
CA LYS A 70 0.68 -12.30 14.42
C LYS A 70 1.55 -11.62 13.37
N ALA A 71 2.07 -12.39 12.42
CA ALA A 71 2.77 -11.84 11.27
C ALA A 71 1.84 -10.82 10.58
N LEU A 72 2.38 -9.66 10.21
CA LEU A 72 1.66 -8.75 9.33
C LEU A 72 1.37 -9.53 8.05
N ASN A 73 0.09 -9.81 7.78
CA ASN A 73 -0.34 -10.55 6.62
C ASN A 73 0.39 -10.02 5.38
N ASN A 74 0.91 -10.94 4.55
CA ASN A 74 1.62 -10.61 3.32
C ASN A 74 0.92 -9.44 2.63
N VAL A 75 1.68 -8.37 2.36
CA VAL A 75 1.16 -7.18 1.70
C VAL A 75 0.53 -7.62 0.38
N THR A 76 -0.80 -7.72 0.34
CA THR A 76 -1.54 -7.89 -0.90
C THR A 76 -1.28 -6.62 -1.68
N TYR A 77 -0.51 -6.71 -2.76
CA TYR A 77 -0.25 -5.58 -3.63
C TYR A 77 -1.59 -5.16 -4.24
N PRO A 78 -2.24 -4.08 -3.76
CA PRO A 78 -3.59 -3.74 -4.21
C PRO A 78 -3.62 -3.37 -5.70
N ASN A 79 -2.45 -3.05 -6.25
CA ASN A 79 -2.23 -2.73 -7.65
C ASN A 79 -2.10 -3.97 -8.55
N ARG A 80 -2.14 -5.19 -8.01
CA ARG A 80 -2.16 -6.43 -8.79
C ARG A 80 -3.52 -7.08 -8.68
N ILE A 81 -4.19 -7.18 -9.82
CA ILE A 81 -5.50 -7.80 -9.94
C ILE A 81 -5.28 -9.29 -10.17
N HIS A 82 -5.85 -10.14 -9.32
CA HIS A 82 -5.81 -11.59 -9.52
C HIS A 82 -6.92 -12.01 -10.48
N LEU A 83 -6.77 -13.19 -11.09
CA LEU A 83 -7.73 -13.71 -12.07
C LEU A 83 -9.16 -13.77 -11.52
N GLN A 84 -9.30 -14.17 -10.24
CA GLN A 84 -10.58 -14.24 -9.54
C GLN A 84 -11.22 -12.87 -9.26
N ASP A 85 -10.42 -11.80 -9.24
CA ASP A 85 -10.87 -10.43 -8.95
C ASP A 85 -11.20 -9.65 -10.24
N ILE A 86 -11.10 -10.30 -11.42
CA ILE A 86 -11.46 -9.66 -12.68
C ILE A 86 -12.97 -9.51 -12.77
N SER A 87 -13.43 -8.27 -12.97
CA SER A 87 -14.84 -7.95 -13.13
C SER A 87 -15.37 -8.49 -14.46
N GLN A 88 -16.22 -9.50 -14.38
CA GLN A 88 -16.83 -10.12 -15.56
C GLN A 88 -17.65 -9.12 -16.38
N SER A 89 -18.39 -8.23 -15.74
CA SER A 89 -19.21 -7.22 -16.43
C SER A 89 -18.36 -6.24 -17.24
N VAL A 90 -17.20 -5.83 -16.71
CA VAL A 90 -16.28 -4.94 -17.43
C VAL A 90 -15.56 -5.70 -18.54
N LEU A 91 -15.16 -6.94 -18.30
CA LEU A 91 -14.55 -7.79 -19.33
C LEU A 91 -15.51 -8.03 -20.51
N LEU A 92 -16.79 -8.33 -20.24
CA LEU A 92 -17.83 -8.44 -21.26
C LEU A 92 -18.03 -7.13 -22.01
N TYR A 93 -18.10 -5.99 -21.32
CA TYR A 93 -18.22 -4.69 -21.99
C TYR A 93 -17.03 -4.40 -22.92
N MET A 94 -15.80 -4.63 -22.47
CA MET A 94 -14.61 -4.40 -23.29
C MET A 94 -14.55 -5.32 -24.51
N THR A 95 -15.02 -6.56 -24.38
CA THR A 95 -15.00 -7.52 -25.49
C THR A 95 -16.14 -7.31 -26.48
N GLU A 96 -17.37 -7.15 -25.99
CA GLU A 96 -18.57 -7.06 -26.84
C GLU A 96 -18.86 -5.64 -27.36
N LYS A 97 -18.54 -4.59 -26.59
CA LYS A 97 -18.85 -3.19 -26.98
C LYS A 97 -17.66 -2.43 -27.52
N LEU A 98 -16.46 -2.71 -27.02
CA LEU A 98 -15.24 -2.04 -27.50
C LEU A 98 -14.42 -2.89 -28.47
N GLY A 99 -14.78 -4.16 -28.67
CA GLY A 99 -14.16 -5.04 -29.66
C GLY A 99 -12.77 -5.57 -29.28
N TYR A 100 -12.38 -5.49 -28.00
CA TYR A 100 -11.11 -6.08 -27.56
C TYR A 100 -11.19 -7.61 -27.50
N LYS A 101 -10.08 -8.30 -27.78
CA LYS A 101 -10.00 -9.75 -27.58
C LYS A 101 -9.94 -10.07 -26.10
N ASN A 102 -10.73 -11.05 -25.65
CA ASN A 102 -10.79 -11.45 -24.25
C ASN A 102 -9.42 -11.82 -23.66
N SER A 103 -8.66 -12.65 -24.40
CA SER A 103 -7.30 -13.06 -24.04
C SER A 103 -6.38 -11.87 -23.83
N ASP A 104 -6.47 -10.85 -24.68
CA ASP A 104 -5.57 -9.70 -24.66
C ASP A 104 -5.87 -8.82 -23.44
N VAL A 105 -7.15 -8.66 -23.10
CA VAL A 105 -7.60 -7.93 -21.91
C VAL A 105 -7.13 -8.64 -20.64
N ILE A 106 -7.38 -9.95 -20.51
CA ILE A 106 -6.95 -10.74 -19.34
C ILE A 106 -5.43 -10.70 -19.19
N ASN A 107 -4.69 -10.99 -20.25
CA ASN A 107 -3.22 -11.00 -20.21
C ASN A 107 -2.66 -9.62 -19.83
N THR A 108 -3.26 -8.55 -20.34
CA THR A 108 -2.86 -7.18 -20.01
C THR A 108 -3.11 -6.84 -18.54
N ILE A 109 -4.27 -7.22 -18.00
CA ILE A 109 -4.62 -7.01 -16.59
C ILE A 109 -3.68 -7.78 -15.67
N LEU A 110 -3.48 -9.07 -15.94
CA LEU A 110 -2.66 -9.94 -15.10
C LEU A 110 -1.16 -9.62 -15.19
N SER A 111 -0.67 -9.18 -16.35
CA SER A 111 0.71 -8.71 -16.49
C SER A 111 0.96 -7.35 -15.84
N ASN A 112 -0.11 -6.65 -15.43
CA ASN A 112 -0.05 -5.30 -14.86
C ASN A 112 0.80 -4.33 -15.70
N ARG A 113 0.75 -4.48 -17.03
CA ARG A 113 1.50 -3.63 -17.95
C ARG A 113 0.74 -2.33 -18.16
N ALA A 114 1.39 -1.20 -17.85
CA ALA A 114 0.82 0.12 -18.10
C ALA A 114 0.56 0.33 -19.60
N CYS A 115 -0.71 0.34 -19.99
CA CYS A 115 -1.15 0.62 -21.34
C CYS A 115 -2.61 1.12 -21.35
N HIS A 116 -3.07 1.57 -22.52
CA HIS A 116 -4.44 2.06 -22.69
C HIS A 116 -5.50 1.02 -22.33
N MET A 117 -5.28 -0.27 -22.64
CA MET A 117 -6.23 -1.34 -22.36
C MET A 117 -6.41 -1.55 -20.85
N LEU A 118 -5.30 -1.56 -20.07
CA LEU A 118 -5.37 -1.60 -18.61
C LEU A 118 -6.05 -0.34 -18.05
N ALA A 119 -5.73 0.84 -18.58
CA ALA A 119 -6.33 2.10 -18.15
C ALA A 119 -7.86 2.09 -18.36
N ILE A 120 -8.32 1.64 -19.53
CA ILE A 120 -9.75 1.50 -19.85
C ILE A 120 -10.42 0.55 -18.85
N TYR A 121 -9.84 -0.63 -18.62
CA TYR A 121 -10.37 -1.60 -17.65
C TYR A 121 -10.53 -0.99 -16.25
N VAL A 122 -9.48 -0.34 -15.73
CA VAL A 122 -9.51 0.30 -14.41
C VAL A 122 -10.55 1.42 -14.34
N LEU A 123 -10.65 2.26 -15.38
CA LEU A 123 -11.62 3.36 -15.42
C LEU A 123 -13.07 2.84 -15.47
N LEU A 124 -13.33 1.77 -16.23
CA LEU A 124 -14.63 1.13 -16.30
C LEU A 124 -15.01 0.47 -14.98
N ASN A 125 -14.09 -0.22 -14.31
CA ASN A 125 -14.32 -0.75 -12.96
C ASN A 125 -14.68 0.36 -11.97
N LYS A 126 -13.90 1.45 -11.92
CA LYS A 126 -14.23 2.62 -11.08
C LYS A 126 -15.57 3.25 -11.44
N LYS A 127 -15.96 3.25 -12.71
CA LYS A 127 -17.29 3.73 -13.14
C LYS A 127 -18.39 2.82 -12.62
N LEU A 128 -18.21 1.50 -12.71
CA LEU A 128 -19.16 0.49 -12.22
C LEU A 128 -19.32 0.53 -10.69
N GLU A 129 -18.21 0.63 -9.96
CA GLU A 129 -18.22 0.79 -8.50
C GLU A 129 -19.00 2.04 -8.07
N ARG A 130 -18.78 3.17 -8.74
CA ARG A 130 -19.52 4.42 -8.46
C ARG A 130 -21.01 4.28 -8.74
N PHE A 131 -21.38 3.62 -9.83
CA PHE A 131 -22.77 3.40 -10.19
C PHE A 131 -23.49 2.50 -9.17
N THR A 132 -22.87 1.37 -8.81
CA THR A 132 -23.43 0.44 -7.83
C THR A 132 -23.48 1.02 -6.42
N ALA A 133 -22.50 1.83 -6.02
CA ALA A 133 -22.53 2.55 -4.75
C ALA A 133 -23.64 3.62 -4.71
N GLY A 134 -23.92 4.28 -5.84
CA GLY A 134 -25.03 5.23 -5.98
C GLY A 134 -26.39 4.55 -5.82
N ILE A 135 -26.60 3.42 -6.50
CA ILE A 135 -27.84 2.64 -6.41
C ILE A 135 -28.11 2.20 -4.96
N LYS A 136 -27.10 1.66 -4.28
CA LYS A 136 -27.23 1.22 -2.87
C LYS A 136 -27.64 2.36 -1.92
N LYS A 137 -27.25 3.61 -2.22
CA LYS A 137 -27.67 4.78 -1.43
C LYS A 137 -29.12 5.16 -1.71
N THR A 138 -29.58 5.05 -2.95
CA THR A 138 -30.97 5.34 -3.34
C THR A 138 -31.95 4.28 -2.82
N GLU A 139 -31.60 2.99 -2.88
CA GLU A 139 -32.43 1.91 -2.32
C GLU A 139 -32.55 2.01 -0.78
N ALA A 140 -31.51 2.47 -0.09
CA ALA A 140 -31.55 2.72 1.34
C ALA A 140 -32.44 3.90 1.72
N SER A 141 -32.56 4.94 0.87
CA SER A 141 -33.50 6.05 1.09
C SER A 141 -34.94 5.68 0.76
N ASP A 142 -35.18 4.86 -0.27
CA ASP A 142 -36.54 4.46 -0.65
C ASP A 142 -37.15 3.47 0.37
N ASN A 143 -36.36 2.55 0.93
CA ASN A 143 -36.80 1.67 2.02
C ASN A 143 -37.15 2.39 3.33
N MET A 144 -36.66 3.63 3.54
CA MET A 144 -37.11 4.45 4.67
C MET A 144 -38.45 5.15 4.39
N CYS A 145 -38.80 5.39 3.14
CA CYS A 145 -40.06 6.04 2.76
C CYS A 145 -41.23 5.04 2.70
N SER A 146 -40.97 3.76 2.38
CA SER A 146 -42.00 2.71 2.36
C SER A 146 -42.45 2.23 3.75
N ASN A 147 -41.66 2.46 4.80
CA ASN A 147 -41.98 2.04 6.18
C ASN A 147 -42.77 3.08 7.00
N GLN A 148 -43.24 4.17 6.38
CA GLN A 148 -44.02 5.22 7.04
C GLN A 148 -45.48 5.33 6.56
N LEU A 149 -45.98 4.37 5.76
CA LEU A 149 -47.34 4.40 5.18
C LEU A 149 -48.18 3.14 5.49
N CYS A 150 -47.93 2.46 6.60
CA CYS A 150 -48.85 1.46 7.18
C CYS A 150 -49.07 1.74 8.66
#